data_AF-A0A9R1RFR2-F1
#
_entry.id   AF-A0A9R1RFR2-F1
#
_cell.length_a   1.000
_cell.length_b   1.000
_cell.length_c   1.000
_cell.angle_alpha   90.00
_cell.angle_beta   90.00
_cell.angle_gamma   90.00
#
_symmetry.space_group_name_H-M   'P 1'
#
loop_
_entity.id
_entity.type
_entity.pdbx_description
1 polymer ?
#
loop_
_entity_poly.entity_id
_entity_poly.type
_entity_poly.pdbx_seq_one_letter_code
_entity_poly.pdbx_strand_id
1 'polypeptide(L)'
;MSDAALSAAQWVVGKALAPVTDGLLEAWAGSRNLGLNIEALSTELLLVKAMLEQAALKELGGPAMEILLQKLRDSAHNAEDLLDELDYFRIHDELHGTYNAAEQQGKSGVHNLVVNAHHIAKVRCPGWTTRRSR
;
A
#
# COMPACT_ATOMS: atom_id res chain seq x y z
N MET A 1 5.17 -22.65 -12.21
CA MET A 1 4.08 -22.11 -11.35
C MET A 1 4.54 -20.82 -10.66
N SER A 2 5.79 -20.74 -10.22
CA SER A 2 6.45 -19.51 -9.75
C SER A 2 6.36 -18.30 -10.71
N ASP A 3 6.52 -18.48 -12.02
CA ASP A 3 6.41 -17.36 -12.98
C ASP A 3 5.03 -16.68 -12.96
N ALA A 4 3.95 -17.46 -12.97
CA ALA A 4 2.60 -16.91 -12.91
C ALA A 4 2.34 -16.19 -11.59
N ALA A 5 2.83 -16.73 -10.47
CA ALA A 5 2.73 -16.08 -9.17
C ALA A 5 3.56 -14.78 -9.10
N LEU A 6 4.73 -14.76 -9.71
CA LEU A 6 5.60 -13.59 -9.81
C LEU A 6 4.92 -12.49 -10.64
N SER A 7 4.43 -12.82 -11.83
CA SER A 7 3.71 -11.87 -12.69
C SER A 7 2.46 -11.32 -12.00
N ALA A 8 1.71 -12.17 -11.28
CA ALA A 8 0.56 -11.71 -10.50
C ALA A 8 0.98 -10.72 -9.39
N ALA A 9 2.03 -11.01 -8.64
CA ALA A 9 2.54 -10.10 -7.61
C ALA A 9 3.02 -8.77 -8.21
N GLN A 10 3.75 -8.80 -9.33
CA GLN A 10 4.19 -7.59 -10.05
C GLN A 10 3.01 -6.73 -10.50
N TRP A 11 1.96 -7.36 -11.03
CA TRP A 11 0.77 -6.66 -11.49
C TRP A 11 0.05 -5.96 -10.32
N VAL A 12 -0.21 -6.66 -9.22
CA VAL A 12 -0.90 -6.08 -8.05
C VAL A 12 -0.08 -4.97 -7.40
N VAL A 13 1.25 -5.12 -7.29
CA VAL A 13 2.10 -4.04 -6.76
C VAL A 13 2.07 -2.82 -7.67
N GLY A 14 2.07 -3.01 -8.99
CA GLY A 14 1.91 -1.91 -9.95
C GLY A 14 0.57 -1.21 -9.83
N LYS A 15 -0.50 -1.97 -9.56
CA LYS A 15 -1.84 -1.44 -9.29
C LYS A 15 -1.89 -0.61 -8.00
N ALA A 16 -1.36 -1.14 -6.90
CA ALA A 16 -1.30 -0.44 -5.61
C ALA A 16 -0.51 0.88 -5.71
N LEU A 17 0.50 0.95 -6.58
CA LEU A 17 1.26 2.18 -6.79
C LEU A 17 0.49 3.25 -7.58
N ALA A 18 -0.52 2.88 -8.37
CA ALA A 18 -1.16 3.80 -9.31
C ALA A 18 -1.69 5.09 -8.63
N PRO A 19 -2.43 5.03 -7.50
CA PRO A 19 -2.97 6.23 -6.85
C PRO A 19 -1.93 7.14 -6.20
N VAL A 20 -0.69 6.69 -6.03
CA VAL A 20 0.37 7.44 -5.35
C VAL A 20 1.46 7.94 -6.30
N THR A 21 1.36 7.65 -7.61
CA THR A 21 2.41 7.98 -8.58
C THR A 21 2.57 9.47 -8.88
N ASP A 22 1.50 10.26 -8.78
CA ASP A 22 1.48 11.68 -9.12
C ASP A 22 1.62 12.61 -7.89
N GLY A 23 1.65 12.04 -6.68
CA GLY A 23 1.73 12.77 -5.42
C GLY A 23 0.45 13.52 -5.02
N LEU A 24 -0.63 13.45 -5.81
CA LEU A 24 -1.88 14.14 -5.50
C LEU A 24 -2.53 13.59 -4.23
N LEU A 25 -2.48 12.25 -4.06
CA LEU A 25 -3.03 11.59 -2.89
C LEU A 25 -2.32 11.99 -1.59
N GLU A 26 -1.00 12.12 -1.64
CA GLU A 26 -0.20 12.59 -0.51
C GLU A 26 -0.50 14.05 -0.17
N ALA A 27 -0.51 14.93 -1.17
CA ALA A 27 -0.82 16.34 -0.98
C ALA A 27 -2.23 16.54 -0.40
N TRP A 28 -3.22 15.80 -0.90
CA TRP A 28 -4.57 15.82 -0.38
C TRP A 28 -4.63 15.33 1.08
N ALA A 29 -4.02 14.18 1.39
CA ALA A 29 -3.99 13.64 2.75
C ALA A 29 -3.33 14.60 3.74
N GLY A 30 -2.26 15.28 3.31
CA GLY A 30 -1.59 16.36 4.06
C GLY A 30 -2.49 17.57 4.28
N SER A 31 -3.22 18.03 3.25
CA SER A 31 -4.15 19.16 3.37
C SER A 31 -5.31 18.88 4.33
N ARG A 32 -5.71 17.61 4.47
CA ARG A 32 -6.75 17.13 5.39
C ARG A 32 -6.21 16.75 6.77
N ASN A 33 -4.88 16.83 6.98
CA ASN A 33 -4.20 16.46 8.22
C ASN A 33 -4.58 15.05 8.73
N LEU A 34 -4.67 14.07 7.81
CA LEU A 34 -5.10 12.70 8.15
C LEU A 34 -4.06 11.92 8.97
N GLY A 35 -2.84 12.45 9.12
CA GLY A 35 -1.75 11.76 9.82
C GLY A 35 -1.26 10.49 9.14
N LEU A 36 -1.67 10.26 7.89
CA LEU A 36 -1.24 9.13 7.07
C LEU A 36 0.13 9.43 6.45
N ASN A 37 1.03 8.46 6.50
CA ASN A 37 2.33 8.55 5.84
C ASN A 37 2.28 7.83 4.48
N ILE A 38 1.64 8.48 3.51
CA ILE A 38 1.48 7.96 2.14
C ILE A 38 2.84 7.81 1.45
N GLU A 39 3.76 8.74 1.67
CA GLU A 39 5.14 8.67 1.14
C GLU A 39 5.86 7.40 1.59
N ALA A 40 5.80 7.06 2.89
CA ALA A 40 6.42 5.86 3.42
C ALA A 40 5.80 4.59 2.81
N LEU A 41 4.47 4.52 2.67
CA LEU A 41 3.81 3.38 2.03
C LEU A 41 4.22 3.25 0.55
N SER A 42 4.26 4.36 -0.18
CA SER A 42 4.73 4.40 -1.57
C SER A 42 6.18 3.91 -1.69
N THR A 43 7.05 4.33 -0.78
CA THR A 43 8.45 3.90 -0.73
C THR A 43 8.59 2.39 -0.52
N GLU A 44 7.80 1.81 0.39
CA GLU A 44 7.80 0.36 0.64
C GLU A 44 7.28 -0.42 -0.59
N LEU A 45 6.21 0.06 -1.25
CA LEU A 45 5.70 -0.57 -2.49
C LEU A 45 6.71 -0.50 -3.63
N LEU A 46 7.45 0.61 -3.77
CA LEU A 46 8.54 0.75 -4.74
C LEU A 46 9.69 -0.21 -4.45
N LEU A 47 10.06 -0.39 -3.17
CA LEU A 47 11.07 -1.36 -2.76
C LEU A 47 10.65 -2.78 -3.13
N VAL A 48 9.40 -3.14 -2.85
CA VAL A 48 8.83 -4.43 -3.26
C VAL A 48 8.87 -4.60 -4.79
N LYS A 49 8.46 -3.58 -5.55
CA LYS A 49 8.50 -3.60 -7.02
C LYS A 49 9.92 -3.86 -7.53
N ALA A 50 10.91 -3.15 -7.00
CA ALA A 50 12.30 -3.35 -7.35
C ALA A 50 12.79 -4.78 -7.02
N MET A 51 12.41 -5.32 -5.86
CA MET A 51 12.73 -6.70 -5.49
C MET A 51 12.11 -7.72 -6.46
N LEU A 52 10.87 -7.52 -6.90
CA LEU A 52 10.20 -8.40 -7.87
C LEU A 52 10.83 -8.31 -9.26
N GLU A 53 11.23 -7.11 -9.69
CA GLU A 53 11.99 -6.93 -10.94
C GLU A 53 13.35 -7.66 -10.88
N GLN A 54 14.06 -7.58 -9.75
CA GLN A 54 15.30 -8.34 -9.56
C GLN A 54 15.06 -9.85 -9.48
N ALA A 55 13.93 -10.28 -8.93
CA ALA A 55 13.57 -11.68 -8.84
C ALA A 55 13.23 -12.26 -10.23
N ALA A 56 12.65 -11.48 -11.13
CA ALA A 56 12.36 -11.87 -12.52
C ALA A 56 13.62 -12.16 -13.35
N LEU A 57 14.78 -11.65 -12.94
CA LEU A 57 16.08 -11.94 -13.57
C LEU A 57 16.70 -13.27 -13.10
N LYS A 58 16.05 -13.97 -12.16
CA LYS A 58 16.55 -15.20 -11.54
C LYS A 58 15.60 -16.35 -11.83
N GLU A 59 16.13 -17.56 -11.87
CA GLU A 59 15.30 -18.76 -11.85
C GLU A 59 14.65 -18.90 -10.46
N LEU A 60 13.40 -18.45 -10.36
CA LEU A 60 12.59 -18.60 -9.14
C LEU A 60 11.85 -19.93 -9.18
N GLY A 61 11.93 -20.70 -8.11
CA GLY A 61 11.23 -21.98 -8.03
C GLY A 61 11.07 -22.51 -6.62
N GLY A 62 10.26 -23.56 -6.51
CA GLY A 62 10.04 -24.30 -5.28
C GLY A 62 8.84 -23.80 -4.45
N PRO A 63 8.24 -24.68 -3.63
CA PRO A 63 7.00 -24.37 -2.89
C PRO A 63 7.13 -23.17 -1.94
N ALA A 64 8.31 -22.97 -1.34
CA ALA A 64 8.54 -21.84 -0.43
C ALA A 64 8.46 -20.49 -1.15
N MET A 65 8.97 -20.41 -2.38
CA MET A 65 8.91 -19.20 -3.19
C MET A 65 7.46 -18.88 -3.58
N GLU A 66 6.69 -19.88 -3.96
CA GLU A 66 5.28 -19.72 -4.31
C GLU A 66 4.46 -19.20 -3.12
N ILE A 67 4.70 -19.72 -1.91
CA ILE A 67 4.05 -19.22 -0.68
C ILE A 67 4.42 -17.76 -0.40
N LEU A 68 5.68 -17.37 -0.60
CA LEU A 68 6.12 -16.00 -0.37
C LEU A 68 5.50 -15.02 -1.39
N LEU A 69 5.47 -15.39 -2.67
CA LEU A 69 4.84 -14.59 -3.72
C LEU A 69 3.32 -14.45 -3.48
N GLN A 70 2.67 -15.50 -3.00
CA GLN A 70 1.25 -15.46 -2.62
C GLN A 70 1.01 -14.47 -1.47
N LYS A 71 1.76 -14.55 -0.37
CA LYS A 71 1.63 -13.62 0.77
C LYS A 71 1.90 -12.18 0.37
N LEU A 72 2.87 -11.97 -0.51
CA LEU A 72 3.17 -10.65 -1.04
C LEU A 72 2.01 -10.11 -1.86
N ARG A 73 1.42 -10.93 -2.75
CA ARG A 73 0.23 -10.56 -3.52
C ARG A 73 -0.92 -10.17 -2.61
N ASP A 74 -1.21 -10.95 -1.57
CA ASP A 74 -2.29 -10.66 -0.62
C ASP A 74 -2.05 -9.33 0.11
N SER A 75 -0.79 -9.05 0.48
CA SER A 75 -0.41 -7.79 1.11
C SER A 75 -0.56 -6.62 0.14
N ALA A 76 -0.17 -6.80 -1.11
CA ALA A 76 -0.28 -5.79 -2.16
C ALA A 76 -1.75 -5.48 -2.50
N HIS A 77 -2.64 -6.48 -2.49
CA HIS A 77 -4.08 -6.25 -2.64
C HIS A 77 -4.65 -5.42 -1.50
N ASN A 78 -4.27 -5.71 -0.25
CA ASN A 78 -4.73 -4.88 0.88
C ASN A 78 -4.26 -3.42 0.75
N ALA A 79 -3.05 -3.21 0.21
CA ALA A 79 -2.54 -1.87 -0.06
C ALA A 79 -3.26 -1.20 -1.24
N GLU A 80 -3.53 -1.94 -2.31
CA GLU A 80 -4.34 -1.50 -3.46
C GLU A 80 -5.73 -1.04 -3.01
N ASP A 81 -6.47 -1.88 -2.28
CA ASP A 81 -7.81 -1.57 -1.81
C ASP A 81 -7.81 -0.30 -0.93
N LEU A 82 -6.84 -0.18 -0.02
CA LEU A 82 -6.70 0.99 0.85
C LEU A 82 -6.41 2.27 0.05
N LEU A 83 -5.49 2.20 -0.91
CA LEU A 83 -5.08 3.37 -1.71
C LEU A 83 -6.16 3.77 -2.71
N ASP A 84 -6.86 2.83 -3.33
CA ASP A 84 -7.99 3.09 -4.22
C ASP A 84 -9.15 3.74 -3.44
N GLU A 85 -9.43 3.31 -2.20
CA GLU A 85 -10.45 3.93 -1.36
C GLU A 85 -10.07 5.36 -0.93
N LEU A 86 -8.81 5.61 -0.59
CA LEU A 86 -8.34 6.97 -0.29
C LEU A 86 -8.40 7.87 -1.52
N ASP A 87 -8.06 7.35 -2.69
CA ASP A 87 -8.12 8.10 -3.95
C ASP A 87 -9.56 8.43 -4.36
N TYR A 88 -10.49 7.51 -4.10
CA TYR A 88 -11.92 7.79 -4.21
C TYR A 88 -12.33 9.00 -3.36
N PHE A 89 -11.91 9.07 -2.09
CA PHE A 89 -12.24 10.20 -1.22
C PHE A 89 -11.60 11.51 -1.69
N ARG A 90 -10.35 11.46 -2.18
CA ARG A 90 -9.70 12.63 -2.78
C ARG A 90 -10.50 13.16 -3.97
N ILE A 91 -10.84 12.30 -4.92
CA ILE A 91 -11.59 12.68 -6.13
C ILE A 91 -12.99 13.20 -5.75
N HIS A 92 -13.65 12.55 -4.79
CA HIS A 92 -14.95 12.99 -4.29
C HIS A 92 -14.88 14.40 -3.68
N ASP A 93 -13.85 14.67 -2.87
CA ASP A 93 -13.60 15.98 -2.27
C ASP A 93 -13.38 17.07 -3.34
N GLU A 94 -12.58 16.78 -4.37
CA GLU A 94 -12.33 17.68 -5.51
C GLU A 94 -13.60 18.01 -6.28
N LEU A 95 -14.47 17.01 -6.51
CA LEU A 95 -15.69 17.17 -7.31
C LEU A 95 -16.78 17.96 -6.57
N HIS A 96 -16.94 17.72 -5.27
CA HIS A 96 -18.08 18.26 -4.52
C HIS A 96 -17.76 19.53 -3.72
N GLY A 97 -16.49 19.96 -3.69
CA GLY A 97 -16.06 21.13 -2.92
C GLY A 97 -16.39 21.01 -1.43
N THR A 98 -16.74 19.81 -0.98
CA THR A 98 -17.13 19.56 0.39
C THR A 98 -15.86 19.56 1.22
N TYR A 99 -15.66 20.62 2.01
CA TYR A 99 -14.82 20.60 3.21
C TYR A 99 -15.41 19.67 4.30
N ASN A 100 -16.17 18.63 3.92
CA ASN A 100 -16.88 17.72 4.84
C ASN A 100 -16.03 16.54 5.30
N ALA A 101 -14.71 16.55 5.10
CA ALA A 101 -13.83 15.68 5.88
C ALA A 101 -13.98 15.97 7.41
N ALA A 102 -14.41 17.19 7.77
CA ALA A 102 -14.72 17.57 9.15
C ALA A 102 -16.16 17.26 9.60
N GLU A 103 -17.13 17.06 8.70
CA GLU A 103 -18.51 16.66 9.10
C GLU A 103 -18.75 15.14 8.99
N GLN A 104 -17.88 14.40 8.29
CA GLN A 104 -17.79 12.94 8.42
C GLN A 104 -16.93 12.47 9.60
N GLN A 105 -16.52 13.39 10.50
CA GLN A 105 -15.94 13.06 11.82
C GLN A 105 -16.91 12.23 12.70
N GLY A 106 -18.18 12.07 12.29
CA GLY A 106 -19.20 11.28 13.00
C GLY A 106 -19.65 9.98 12.35
N LYS A 107 -19.19 9.60 11.14
CA LYS A 107 -19.62 8.35 10.48
C LYS A 107 -18.46 7.62 9.80
N SER A 108 -17.65 6.96 10.62
CA SER A 108 -17.02 5.64 10.41
C SER A 108 -16.28 5.29 9.11
N GLY A 109 -16.09 6.16 8.12
CA GLY A 109 -15.33 5.84 6.90
C GLY A 109 -13.83 6.08 7.11
N VAL A 110 -13.44 7.35 7.09
CA VAL A 110 -12.03 7.77 7.14
C VAL A 110 -11.36 7.47 8.50
N HIS A 111 -12.10 7.58 9.61
CA HIS A 111 -11.55 7.20 10.93
C HIS A 111 -11.35 5.68 11.05
N ASN A 112 -12.21 4.88 10.43
CA ASN A 112 -12.04 3.42 10.41
C ASN A 112 -10.89 3.02 9.47
N LEU A 113 -10.67 3.77 8.39
CA LEU A 113 -9.49 3.67 7.52
C LEU A 113 -8.20 4.06 8.24
N VAL A 114 -8.17 5.16 8.99
CA VAL A 114 -6.99 5.56 9.79
C VAL A 114 -6.70 4.52 10.87
N VAL A 115 -7.73 3.98 11.52
CA VAL A 115 -7.60 2.88 12.51
C VAL A 115 -7.16 1.56 11.85
N ASN A 116 -7.61 1.26 10.63
CA ASN A 116 -7.20 0.07 9.88
C ASN A 116 -5.80 0.19 9.28
N ALA A 117 -5.42 1.34 8.71
CA ALA A 117 -4.08 1.61 8.22
C ALA A 117 -3.05 1.50 9.36
N HIS A 118 -3.40 2.00 10.54
CA HIS A 118 -2.61 1.81 11.76
C HIS A 118 -2.56 0.34 12.22
N HIS A 119 -3.57 -0.49 11.92
CA HIS A 119 -3.52 -1.94 12.16
C HIS A 119 -2.68 -2.69 11.12
N ILE A 120 -2.77 -2.34 9.83
CA ILE A 120 -1.99 -2.94 8.73
C ILE A 120 -0.50 -2.66 8.93
N ALA A 121 -0.12 -1.43 9.33
CA ALA A 121 1.25 -1.09 9.70
C ALA A 121 1.78 -1.85 10.94
N LYS A 122 0.87 -2.42 11.76
CA LYS A 122 1.21 -3.19 12.97
C LYS A 122 1.27 -4.69 12.76
N VAL A 123 0.87 -5.21 11.60
CA VAL A 123 1.14 -6.60 11.18
C VAL A 123 2.59 -6.70 10.67
N ARG A 124 3.51 -6.26 11.51
CA ARG A 124 4.94 -6.38 11.37
C ARG A 124 5.31 -7.85 11.52
N CYS A 125 5.80 -8.48 10.44
CA CYS A 125 6.50 -9.75 10.51
C CYS A 125 7.61 -9.66 11.58
N PRO A 126 7.62 -10.53 12.61
CA PRO A 126 8.69 -10.58 13.60
C PRO A 126 9.89 -11.30 12.97
N GLY A 127 10.74 -10.56 12.25
CA GLY A 127 11.91 -11.18 11.62
C GLY A 127 13.01 -10.23 11.17
N TRP A 128 12.70 -8.96 10.91
CA TRP A 128 13.70 -8.01 10.42
C TRP A 128 13.99 -6.98 11.50
N THR A 129 14.84 -7.38 12.45
CA THR A 129 15.62 -6.41 13.24
C THR A 129 17.06 -6.56 12.82
N THR A 130 17.50 -5.69 11.91
CA THR A 130 18.92 -5.52 11.66
C THR A 130 19.52 -4.89 12.91
N ARG A 131 20.22 -5.76 13.63
CA ARG A 131 21.27 -5.51 14.62
C ARG A 131 21.88 -4.11 14.47
N ARG A 132 21.62 -3.23 15.44
CA ARG A 132 22.42 -2.02 15.68
C ARG A 132 23.84 -2.49 16.01
N SER A 133 24.78 -2.31 15.10
CA SER A 133 26.21 -2.36 15.42
C SER A 133 26.62 -1.02 16.04
N ARG A 134 27.22 -1.15 17.22
CA ARG A 134 27.86 -0.19 18.13
C ARG A 134 28.30 1.14 17.53
#